data_AF-A0A2K3LYZ5-F1
#
_entry.id   AF-A0A2K3LYZ5-F1
#
_cell.length_a   1.000
_cell.length_b   1.000
_cell.length_c   1.000
_cell.angle_alpha   90.00
_cell.angle_beta   90.00
_cell.angle_gamma   90.00
#
_symmetry.space_group_name_H-M   'P 1'
#
loop_
_entity.id
_entity.type
_entity.pdbx_description
1 polymer ?
#
loop_
_entity_poly.entity_id
_entity_poly.type
_entity_poly.pdbx_seq_one_letter_code
_entity_poly.pdbx_strand_id
1 'polypeptide(L)'
;MAPSLALDGGSDDCRLTPPPPPVTGRFPSVYSQVQNTRIFHALPLPSVLKTPFNIVDVPQSSAAGSPDEIAKLFPNLFGQPSAMLVPSGSDTVQYDQKLKIGVVLSGGQAPGGHNVISGIFDYLQDRAKGSTLYGFRGGPAGIMKCKYVELTSDYIYPYRNQ
;
A
#
# COMPACT_ATOMS: atom_id res chain seq x y z
N MET A 1 -26.22 51.93 5.57
CA MET A 1 -26.38 51.60 4.15
C MET A 1 -26.13 50.11 3.99
N ALA A 2 -27.18 49.33 3.80
CA ALA A 2 -27.09 47.94 3.40
C ALA A 2 -27.14 47.85 1.87
N PRO A 3 -26.52 46.85 1.23
CA PRO A 3 -26.96 46.37 -0.06
C PRO A 3 -27.69 45.03 0.05
N SER A 4 -28.69 44.94 -0.82
CA SER A 4 -29.70 43.92 -1.00
C SER A 4 -29.15 42.54 -1.40
N LEU A 5 -29.89 41.52 -0.96
CA LEU A 5 -29.89 40.16 -1.49
C LEU A 5 -30.32 40.15 -2.97
N ALA A 6 -29.71 39.26 -3.75
CA ALA A 6 -30.30 38.67 -4.95
C ALA A 6 -30.10 37.15 -4.86
N LEU A 7 -31.22 36.44 -4.86
CA LEU A 7 -31.34 34.99 -4.95
C LEU A 7 -31.53 34.64 -6.43
N ASP A 8 -30.65 33.80 -6.97
CA ASP A 8 -30.89 32.92 -8.12
C ASP A 8 -30.11 31.63 -7.80
N GLY A 9 -30.67 30.43 -7.77
CA GLY A 9 -31.74 29.91 -8.61
C GLY A 9 -31.18 29.01 -9.71
N GLY A 10 -30.22 28.11 -9.40
CA GLY A 10 -29.64 27.17 -10.36
C GLY A 10 -29.31 25.84 -9.69
N SER A 11 -30.16 24.85 -9.92
CA SER A 11 -30.01 23.47 -9.49
C SER A 11 -28.94 22.75 -10.32
N ASP A 12 -27.72 22.69 -9.83
CA ASP A 12 -26.70 21.75 -10.31
C ASP A 12 -26.72 20.50 -9.42
N ASP A 13 -27.49 19.50 -9.86
CA ASP A 13 -27.47 18.13 -9.35
C ASP A 13 -26.08 17.53 -9.64
N CYS A 14 -25.11 17.78 -8.77
CA CYS A 14 -23.81 17.11 -8.78
C CYS A 14 -23.97 15.64 -8.35
N ARG A 15 -24.66 14.85 -9.18
CA ARG A 15 -24.49 13.40 -9.22
C ARG A 15 -23.10 13.13 -9.78
N LEU A 16 -22.13 13.00 -8.86
CA LEU A 16 -20.85 12.38 -9.14
C LEU A 16 -21.11 10.92 -9.54
N THR A 17 -21.32 10.68 -10.84
CA THR A 17 -21.24 9.32 -11.37
C THR A 17 -19.81 8.82 -11.13
N PRO A 18 -19.61 7.66 -10.49
CA PRO A 18 -18.29 7.10 -10.32
C PRO A 18 -17.66 6.92 -11.71
N PRO A 19 -16.35 7.22 -11.87
CA PRO A 19 -15.68 6.99 -13.14
C PRO A 19 -15.84 5.52 -13.55
N PRO A 20 -16.00 5.22 -14.85
CA PRO A 20 -16.08 3.85 -15.32
C PRO A 20 -14.86 3.07 -14.81
N PRO A 21 -15.02 1.79 -14.43
CA PRO A 21 -13.92 0.99 -13.92
C PRO A 21 -12.79 1.02 -14.95
N PRO A 22 -11.54 1.33 -14.54
CA PRO A 22 -10.44 1.40 -15.48
C PRO A 22 -10.20 -0.01 -16.03
N VAL A 23 -10.59 -0.20 -17.29
CA VAL A 23 -10.24 -1.38 -18.08
C VAL A 23 -8.75 -1.27 -18.46
N THR A 24 -7.89 -1.34 -17.45
CA THR A 24 -6.43 -1.31 -17.60
C THR A 24 -5.77 -2.50 -16.91
N GLY A 25 -6.49 -3.60 -16.77
CA GLY A 25 -5.86 -4.90 -16.55
C GLY A 25 -5.16 -5.31 -17.84
N ARG A 26 -3.93 -5.83 -17.75
CA ARG A 26 -3.37 -6.62 -18.86
C ARG A 26 -4.40 -7.70 -19.18
N PHE A 27 -5.04 -7.61 -20.34
CA PHE A 27 -5.78 -8.76 -20.85
C PHE A 27 -4.74 -9.86 -21.09
N PRO A 28 -4.91 -11.07 -20.53
CA PRO A 28 -3.93 -12.15 -20.60
C PRO A 28 -3.91 -12.80 -22.00
N SER A 29 -3.87 -12.02 -23.07
CA SER A 29 -4.11 -12.55 -24.41
C SER A 29 -2.95 -13.34 -24.98
N VAL A 30 -1.71 -13.25 -24.46
CA VAL A 30 -0.70 -14.33 -24.56
C VAL A 30 0.39 -14.13 -23.48
N TYR A 31 0.40 -14.92 -22.41
CA TYR A 31 1.61 -15.06 -21.59
C TYR A 31 2.61 -15.95 -22.31
N SER A 32 3.90 -15.60 -22.24
CA SER A 32 4.94 -16.56 -22.63
C SER A 32 4.88 -17.80 -21.74
N GLN A 33 5.43 -18.92 -22.21
CA GLN A 33 5.53 -20.15 -21.41
C GLN A 33 6.18 -19.88 -20.04
N VAL A 34 7.24 -19.07 -20.02
CA VAL A 34 7.94 -18.70 -18.78
C VAL A 34 7.06 -17.86 -17.86
N GLN A 35 6.29 -16.90 -18.40
CA GLN A 35 5.36 -16.09 -17.61
C GLN A 35 4.27 -16.95 -16.96
N ASN A 36 3.69 -17.89 -17.72
CA ASN A 36 2.70 -18.83 -17.19
C ASN A 36 3.24 -19.64 -16.02
N THR A 37 4.47 -20.15 -16.11
CA THR A 37 5.09 -20.89 -15.01
C THR A 37 5.44 -19.98 -13.83
N ARG A 38 5.94 -18.77 -14.08
CA ARG A 38 6.39 -17.83 -13.04
C ARG A 38 5.25 -17.25 -12.21
N ILE A 39 4.07 -17.04 -12.78
CA ILE A 39 2.91 -16.50 -12.04
C ILE A 39 2.60 -17.33 -10.79
N PHE A 40 2.76 -18.65 -10.86
CA PHE A 40 2.50 -19.57 -9.75
C PHE A 40 3.72 -19.89 -8.88
N HIS A 41 4.87 -19.29 -9.16
CA HIS A 41 6.08 -19.56 -8.39
C HIS A 41 5.94 -19.01 -6.95
N ALA A 42 6.00 -19.92 -5.97
CA ALA A 42 5.95 -19.57 -4.57
C ALA A 42 7.29 -18.99 -4.09
N LEU A 43 7.25 -17.77 -3.55
CA LEU A 43 8.42 -17.12 -3.00
C LEU A 43 8.69 -17.59 -1.57
N PRO A 44 9.96 -17.76 -1.17
CA PRO A 44 10.30 -18.09 0.21
C PRO A 44 9.93 -16.93 1.13
N LEU A 45 9.10 -17.22 2.14
CA LEU A 45 8.79 -16.29 3.23
C LEU A 45 9.63 -16.63 4.47
N PRO A 46 10.14 -15.62 5.20
CA PRO A 46 10.69 -15.81 6.54
C PRO A 46 9.71 -16.56 7.43
N SER A 47 10.21 -17.50 8.24
CA SER A 47 9.38 -18.37 9.09
C SER A 47 8.46 -17.57 10.02
N VAL A 48 8.97 -16.46 10.58
CA VAL A 48 8.21 -15.58 11.48
C VAL A 48 6.97 -14.94 10.84
N LEU A 49 6.93 -14.80 9.51
CA LEU A 49 5.77 -14.22 8.81
C LEU A 49 4.70 -15.26 8.47
N LYS A 50 5.00 -16.56 8.59
CA LYS A 50 4.06 -17.64 8.30
C LYS A 50 3.05 -17.85 9.43
N THR A 51 3.43 -17.53 10.66
CA THR A 51 2.62 -17.67 11.87
C THR A 51 2.32 -16.30 12.49
N PRO A 52 1.36 -16.20 13.42
CA PRO A 52 1.23 -15.01 14.26
C PRO A 52 2.56 -14.67 14.95
N PHE A 53 2.86 -13.38 15.05
CA PHE A 53 4.09 -12.86 15.62
C PHE A 53 3.81 -11.65 16.51
N ASN A 54 4.70 -11.42 17.46
CA ASN A 54 4.74 -10.22 18.29
C ASN A 54 5.85 -9.29 17.78
N ILE A 55 5.65 -7.99 17.98
CA ILE A 55 6.67 -6.98 17.72
C ILE A 55 7.30 -6.63 19.07
N VAL A 56 8.63 -6.71 19.13
CA VAL A 56 9.42 -6.33 20.31
C VAL A 56 10.32 -5.17 19.93
N ASP A 57 10.32 -4.14 20.76
CA ASP A 57 11.23 -3.01 20.62
C ASP A 57 12.65 -3.45 21.00
N VAL A 58 13.59 -3.16 20.12
CA VAL A 58 15.03 -3.32 20.35
C VAL A 58 15.68 -1.93 20.50
N PRO A 59 16.99 -1.82 20.82
CA PRO A 59 17.59 -0.54 21.17
C PRO A 59 17.34 0.60 20.17
N GLN A 60 17.34 1.83 20.72
CA GLN A 60 17.10 3.07 19.98
C GLN A 60 18.05 3.21 18.80
N SER A 61 17.49 3.65 17.68
CA SER A 61 18.26 3.95 16.48
C SER A 61 18.97 5.31 16.58
N SER A 62 20.04 5.50 15.81
CA SER A 62 20.71 6.79 15.64
C SER A 62 21.11 6.98 14.19
N ALA A 63 21.43 8.21 13.82
CA ALA A 63 21.90 8.52 12.48
C ALA A 63 23.37 8.12 12.28
N ALA A 64 23.71 7.71 11.06
CA ALA A 64 25.09 7.37 10.68
C ALA A 64 26.02 8.61 10.65
N GLY A 65 25.47 9.82 10.54
CA GLY A 65 26.21 11.08 10.58
C GLY A 65 25.33 12.24 11.05
N SER A 66 25.93 13.24 11.69
CA SER A 66 25.27 14.44 12.24
C SER A 66 24.01 14.16 13.10
N PRO A 67 24.09 13.32 14.15
CA PRO A 67 22.93 12.97 14.97
C PRO A 67 22.24 14.18 15.60
N ASP A 68 23.00 15.16 16.09
CA ASP A 68 22.44 16.35 16.75
C ASP A 68 21.64 17.25 15.79
N GLU A 69 22.05 17.33 14.52
CA GLU A 69 21.35 18.12 13.50
C GLU A 69 20.08 17.42 13.05
N ILE A 70 20.14 16.10 12.84
CA ILE A 70 19.00 15.29 12.42
C ILE A 70 17.95 15.22 13.54
N ALA A 71 18.38 15.13 14.81
CA ALA A 71 17.48 15.17 15.96
C ALA A 71 16.65 16.46 16.00
N LYS A 72 17.25 17.61 15.63
CA LYS A 72 16.54 18.89 15.55
C LYS A 72 15.49 18.93 14.44
N LEU A 73 15.76 18.28 13.31
CA LEU A 73 14.85 18.23 12.16
C LEU A 73 13.66 17.26 12.39
N PHE A 74 13.88 16.18 13.13
CA PHE A 74 12.90 15.11 13.32
C PHE A 74 12.60 14.83 14.80
N PRO A 75 12.07 15.81 15.56
CA PRO A 75 11.91 15.71 17.01
C PRO A 75 10.98 14.58 17.47
N ASN A 76 10.06 14.14 16.60
CA ASN A 76 9.08 13.08 16.91
C ASN A 76 9.49 11.69 16.41
N LEU A 77 10.56 11.58 15.61
CA LEU A 77 10.96 10.34 14.95
C LEU A 77 12.41 9.92 15.26
N PHE A 78 13.29 10.87 15.55
CA PHE A 78 14.68 10.56 15.86
C PHE A 78 14.78 9.76 17.16
N GLY A 79 15.60 8.71 17.17
CA GLY A 79 15.82 7.88 18.36
C GLY A 79 14.74 6.83 18.64
N GLN A 80 13.77 6.63 17.74
CA GLN A 80 12.79 5.57 17.93
C GLN A 80 13.45 4.17 17.99
N PRO A 81 12.93 3.26 18.83
CA PRO A 81 13.43 1.88 18.90
C PRO A 81 13.27 1.18 17.56
N SER A 82 14.18 0.26 17.24
CA SER A 82 13.95 -0.61 16.08
C SER A 82 12.96 -1.72 16.46
N ALA A 83 12.27 -2.29 15.48
CA ALA A 83 11.29 -3.35 15.71
C ALA A 83 11.89 -4.72 15.34
N MET A 84 11.70 -5.73 16.18
CA MET A 84 12.02 -7.12 15.91
C MET A 84 10.76 -7.99 15.96
N LEU A 85 10.58 -8.85 14.95
CA LEU A 85 9.48 -9.80 14.92
C LEU A 85 9.90 -11.08 15.64
N VAL A 86 9.09 -11.52 16.60
CA VAL A 86 9.29 -12.78 17.32
C VAL A 86 8.05 -13.67 17.17
N PRO A 87 8.19 -15.00 17.06
CA PRO A 87 7.05 -15.90 17.02
C PRO A 87 6.13 -15.68 18.23
N SER A 88 4.82 -15.60 18.01
CA SER A 88 3.85 -15.57 19.11
C SER A 88 3.46 -17.00 19.50
N GLY A 89 3.31 -17.25 20.80
CA GLY A 89 2.80 -18.51 21.33
C GLY A 89 1.27 -18.61 21.32
N SER A 90 0.57 -17.55 20.90
CA SER A 90 -0.90 -17.51 20.82
C SER A 90 -1.38 -17.29 19.38
N ASP A 91 -2.43 -18.02 19.00
CA ASP A 91 -2.97 -18.05 17.63
C ASP A 91 -3.85 -16.85 17.25
N THR A 92 -3.94 -15.82 18.09
CA THR A 92 -5.03 -14.84 18.01
C THR A 92 -4.55 -13.40 18.02
N VAL A 93 -4.05 -12.93 16.87
CA VAL A 93 -4.17 -11.52 16.52
C VAL A 93 -4.82 -11.46 15.14
N GLN A 94 -6.15 -11.64 15.09
CA GLN A 94 -6.90 -11.14 13.94
C GLN A 94 -7.09 -9.65 14.16
N TYR A 95 -6.58 -8.85 13.23
CA TYR A 95 -6.90 -7.44 13.21
C TYR A 95 -8.33 -7.30 12.67
N ASP A 96 -9.29 -7.09 13.57
CA ASP A 96 -10.69 -6.83 13.19
C ASP A 96 -10.87 -5.43 12.56
N GLN A 97 -9.79 -4.65 12.52
CA GLN A 97 -9.76 -3.36 11.88
C GLN A 97 -9.50 -3.49 10.37
N LYS A 98 -10.49 -3.06 9.58
CA LYS A 98 -10.33 -2.90 8.14
C LYS A 98 -9.39 -1.74 7.84
N LEU A 99 -8.27 -2.03 7.18
CA LEU A 99 -7.26 -1.06 6.83
C LEU A 99 -7.52 -0.47 5.43
N LYS A 100 -7.12 0.77 5.22
CA LYS A 100 -7.04 1.40 3.89
C LYS A 100 -5.58 1.75 3.65
N ILE A 101 -4.91 0.99 2.79
CA ILE A 101 -3.46 1.11 2.55
C ILE A 101 -3.22 1.70 1.17
N GLY A 102 -2.35 2.70 1.10
CA GLY A 102 -1.87 3.29 -0.16
C GLY A 102 -0.43 2.88 -0.44
N VAL A 103 -0.14 2.43 -1.66
CA VAL A 103 1.21 2.09 -2.12
C VAL A 103 1.62 2.94 -3.31
N VAL A 104 2.89 3.32 -3.35
CA VAL A 104 3.50 4.11 -4.43
C VAL A 104 4.86 3.50 -4.78
N LEU A 105 5.14 3.37 -6.06
CA LEU A 105 6.50 3.07 -6.56
C LEU A 105 7.19 4.40 -6.86
N SER A 106 8.35 4.62 -6.26
CA SER A 106 9.14 5.86 -6.40
C SER A 106 10.50 5.56 -7.03
N GLY A 107 11.01 6.48 -7.85
CA GLY A 107 12.30 6.35 -8.52
C GLY A 107 12.26 5.52 -9.82
N GLY A 108 13.44 5.00 -10.20
CA GLY A 108 13.60 4.14 -11.37
C GLY A 108 12.99 2.74 -11.17
N GLN A 109 12.77 2.03 -12.26
CA GLN A 109 12.23 0.66 -12.19
C GLN A 109 13.27 -0.31 -11.64
N ALA A 110 12.83 -1.19 -10.74
CA ALA A 110 13.63 -2.29 -10.21
C ALA A 110 12.81 -3.60 -10.26
N PRO A 111 13.42 -4.73 -10.67
CA PRO A 111 12.75 -6.03 -10.63
C PRO A 111 12.26 -6.37 -9.21
N GLY A 112 11.03 -6.89 -9.11
CA GLY A 112 10.43 -7.31 -7.83
C GLY A 112 9.48 -6.30 -7.18
N GLY A 113 9.35 -5.07 -7.69
CA GLY A 113 8.40 -4.08 -7.17
C GLY A 113 6.95 -4.57 -7.13
N HIS A 114 6.52 -5.33 -8.15
CA HIS A 114 5.19 -5.94 -8.17
C HIS A 114 5.01 -7.01 -7.07
N ASN A 115 6.08 -7.73 -6.71
CA ASN A 115 6.02 -8.74 -5.66
C ASN A 115 5.87 -8.13 -4.27
N VAL A 116 6.40 -6.91 -4.06
CA VAL A 116 6.13 -6.14 -2.83
C VAL A 116 4.63 -5.83 -2.73
N ILE A 117 4.03 -5.36 -3.82
CA ILE A 117 2.60 -5.02 -3.87
C ILE A 117 1.74 -6.29 -3.66
N SER A 118 2.06 -7.40 -4.32
CA SER A 118 1.31 -8.64 -4.15
C SER A 118 1.47 -9.22 -2.74
N GLY A 119 2.64 -9.11 -2.11
CA GLY A 119 2.86 -9.56 -0.73
C GLY A 119 2.07 -8.75 0.29
N ILE A 120 1.98 -7.43 0.12
CA ILE A 120 1.11 -6.57 0.94
C ILE A 120 -0.35 -6.98 0.76
N PHE A 121 -0.79 -7.18 -0.49
CA PHE A 121 -2.16 -7.61 -0.78
C PHE A 121 -2.49 -8.96 -0.12
N ASP A 122 -1.62 -9.97 -0.27
CA ASP A 122 -1.81 -11.30 0.32
C ASP A 122 -1.91 -11.22 1.84
N TYR A 123 -1.03 -10.45 2.48
CA TYR A 123 -1.08 -10.24 3.93
C TYR A 123 -2.41 -9.62 4.37
N LEU A 124 -2.90 -8.60 3.66
CA LEU A 124 -4.18 -7.96 3.98
C LEU A 124 -5.34 -8.94 3.84
N GLN A 125 -5.36 -9.78 2.80
CA GLN A 125 -6.43 -10.76 2.60
C GLN A 125 -6.39 -11.91 3.61
N ASP A 126 -5.21 -12.31 4.07
CA ASP A 126 -5.07 -13.40 5.02
C ASP A 126 -5.28 -12.95 6.47
N ARG A 127 -4.76 -11.77 6.85
CA ARG A 127 -4.64 -11.33 8.25
C ARG A 127 -5.49 -10.11 8.63
N ALA A 128 -5.96 -9.31 7.66
CA ALA A 128 -6.72 -8.09 7.88
C ALA A 128 -7.92 -8.01 6.90
N LYS A 129 -8.76 -9.04 6.90
CA LYS A 129 -9.85 -9.23 5.93
C LYS A 129 -10.77 -8.01 5.83
N GLY A 130 -11.14 -7.66 4.60
CA GLY A 130 -11.97 -6.48 4.32
C GLY A 130 -11.18 -5.16 4.25
N SER A 131 -9.85 -5.22 4.32
CA SER A 131 -8.98 -4.09 4.00
C SER A 131 -8.97 -3.80 2.50
N THR A 132 -8.66 -2.56 2.13
CA THR A 132 -8.55 -2.10 0.74
C THR A 132 -7.15 -1.59 0.45
N LEU A 133 -6.61 -1.95 -0.73
CA LEU A 133 -5.29 -1.52 -1.19
C LEU A 133 -5.43 -0.58 -2.40
N TYR A 134 -4.77 0.58 -2.35
CA TYR A 134 -4.76 1.58 -3.41
C TYR A 134 -3.36 1.77 -3.98
N GLY A 135 -3.23 1.74 -5.31
CA GLY A 135 -1.98 2.01 -6.02
C GLY A 135 -1.97 3.41 -6.62
N PHE A 136 -1.05 4.27 -6.18
CA PHE A 136 -0.86 5.61 -6.73
C PHE A 136 -0.12 5.57 -8.07
N ARG A 137 -0.61 6.34 -9.06
CA ARG A 137 -0.09 6.37 -10.42
C ARG A 137 0.87 7.54 -10.62
N GLY A 138 2.03 7.28 -11.25
CA GLY A 138 3.01 8.33 -11.58
C GLY A 138 3.90 8.74 -10.40
N GLY A 139 4.18 7.82 -9.48
CA GLY A 139 5.05 8.06 -8.33
C GLY A 139 4.46 9.04 -7.32
N PRO A 140 5.31 9.74 -6.52
CA PRO A 140 4.85 10.69 -5.50
C PRO A 140 3.94 11.80 -6.03
N ALA A 141 4.09 12.19 -7.30
CA ALA A 141 3.20 13.16 -7.94
C ALA A 141 1.74 12.64 -8.04
N GLY A 142 1.54 11.32 -8.06
CA GLY A 142 0.24 10.69 -8.00
C GLY A 142 -0.47 10.90 -6.67
N ILE A 143 0.28 10.89 -5.56
CA ILE A 143 -0.25 11.16 -4.22
C ILE A 143 -0.78 12.59 -4.15
N MET A 144 0.03 13.56 -4.57
CA MET A 144 -0.33 14.98 -4.55
C MET A 144 -1.56 15.30 -5.42
N LYS A 145 -1.79 14.52 -6.48
CA LYS A 145 -2.90 14.70 -7.43
C LYS A 145 -4.09 13.77 -7.16
N CYS A 146 -4.06 13.01 -6.06
CA CYS A 146 -5.04 11.98 -5.73
C CYS A 146 -5.32 11.00 -6.90
N LYS A 147 -4.28 10.67 -7.68
CA LYS A 147 -4.37 9.74 -8.81
C LYS A 147 -4.01 8.33 -8.35
N TYR A 148 -5.01 7.57 -7.97
CA TYR A 148 -4.85 6.17 -7.55
C TYR A 148 -5.95 5.29 -8.13
N VAL A 149 -5.72 3.98 -8.05
CA VAL A 149 -6.72 2.95 -8.36
C VAL A 149 -6.76 1.92 -7.24
N GLU A 150 -7.92 1.31 -7.02
CA GLU A 150 -8.03 0.16 -6.15
C GLU A 150 -7.35 -1.05 -6.80
N LEU A 151 -6.56 -1.78 -6.02
CA LEU A 151 -5.85 -2.98 -6.45
C LEU A 151 -6.63 -4.21 -6.01
N THR A 152 -7.39 -4.78 -6.95
CA THR A 152 -8.15 -6.02 -6.75
C THR A 152 -7.31 -7.26 -7.05
N SER A 153 -7.82 -8.44 -6.70
CA SER A 153 -7.19 -9.73 -7.04
C SER A 153 -6.90 -9.83 -8.54
N ASP A 154 -7.89 -9.51 -9.38
CA ASP A 154 -7.77 -9.56 -10.84
C ASP A 154 -6.79 -8.51 -11.39
N TYR A 155 -6.70 -7.34 -10.73
CA TYR A 155 -5.72 -6.33 -11.09
C TYR A 155 -4.30 -6.79 -10.81
N ILE A 156 -4.05 -7.42 -9.66
CA ILE A 156 -2.71 -7.82 -9.20
C ILE A 156 -2.23 -9.10 -9.90
N TYR A 157 -3.13 -10.05 -10.16
CA TYR A 157 -2.84 -11.35 -10.76
C TYR A 157 -1.84 -11.29 -11.93
N PRO A 158 -2.04 -10.47 -12.98
CA PRO A 158 -1.13 -10.42 -14.13
C PRO A 158 0.27 -9.86 -13.85
N TYR A 159 0.51 -9.30 -12.66
CA TYR A 159 1.79 -8.70 -12.27
C TYR A 159 2.60 -9.55 -11.29
N ARG A 160 2.06 -10.68 -10.82
CA ARG A 160 2.80 -11.59 -9.93
C ARG A 160 4.03 -12.15 -10.63
N ASN A 161 5.19 -12.01 -9.98
CA ASN A 161 6.48 -12.54 -10.43
C ASN A 161 6.95 -12.05 -11.81
N GLN A 162 6.47 -10.86 -12.23
CA GLN A 162 6.84 -10.19 -13.48
C GLN A 162 8.00 -9.21 -13.31
#